data_AF-A0A6P0Z7L1-F1
#
_entry.id   AF-A0A6P0Z7L1-F1
#
_cell.length_a   1.000
_cell.length_b   1.000
_cell.length_c   1.000
_cell.angle_alpha   90.00
_cell.angle_beta   90.00
_cell.angle_gamma   90.00
#
_symmetry.space_group_name_H-M   'P 1'
#
loop_
_entity.id
_entity.type
_entity.pdbx_description
1 polymer ?
#
loop_
_entity_poly.entity_id
_entity_poly.type
_entity_poly.pdbx_seq_one_letter_code
_entity_poly.pdbx_strand_id
1 'polypeptide(L)'
;IFACSEPKLKPAKIVGDTGEIGRLLYVPTLTGNEDVLHNLVFNFRGQQQIIDANRLEYVTEYLRLQQLHHCLLGKESNSCLSRRWVTNALHWLGLSLILLLSADGTSFGLIFGVGMVAIAYFGLLFWLLDRWRRRYPQPIMPTYLETVYMLGSFAFISCIGIITIFSTSEQPGLTLLCLGIILLPMPLLLLWQLYQQGRYHNLIDVTYFVEDGGVRQLQLLIARLPIIPRFPFFRDRYLPILWERHWNWLNYYDFSLNNFLKFGFNDIRLRDQHLPGIITTLVWYQWSLGILYIALLLWTLSRTIPGLNLLIYLK
;
A
#
# COMPACT_ATOMS: atom_id res chain seq x y z
N ILE A 1 51.25 19.52 -42.68
CA ILE A 1 50.81 18.80 -41.45
C ILE A 1 49.51 19.47 -41.02
N PHE A 2 48.38 19.04 -41.57
CA PHE A 2 47.06 19.55 -41.19
C PHE A 2 46.43 18.53 -40.24
N ALA A 3 46.23 18.92 -38.98
CA ALA A 3 45.56 18.11 -37.99
C ALA A 3 44.05 18.27 -38.13
N CYS A 4 43.35 17.20 -38.52
CA CYS A 4 41.90 17.09 -38.40
C CYS A 4 41.55 16.86 -36.93
N SER A 5 40.82 17.79 -36.33
CA SER A 5 40.16 17.60 -35.05
C SER A 5 38.79 16.96 -35.26
N GLU A 6 38.54 15.83 -34.59
CA GLU A 6 37.24 15.16 -34.55
C GLU A 6 36.16 16.06 -33.90
N PRO A 7 34.93 16.11 -34.44
CA PRO A 7 33.83 16.78 -33.77
C PRO A 7 33.32 15.91 -32.61
N LYS A 8 33.60 16.33 -31.37
CA LYS A 8 32.94 15.80 -30.17
C LYS A 8 31.42 16.04 -30.27
N LEU A 9 30.63 14.96 -30.35
CA LEU A 9 29.18 15.03 -30.19
C LEU A 9 28.85 15.64 -28.82
N LYS A 10 28.29 16.85 -28.83
CA LYS A 10 27.67 17.45 -27.65
C LYS A 10 26.28 16.83 -27.47
N PRO A 11 25.89 16.41 -26.25
CA PRO A 11 24.50 16.02 -26.01
C PRO A 11 23.60 17.23 -26.27
N ALA A 12 22.56 17.03 -27.09
CA ALA A 12 21.59 18.06 -27.42
C ALA A 12 20.87 18.50 -26.14
N LYS A 13 21.11 19.75 -25.73
CA LYS A 13 20.46 20.38 -24.58
C LYS A 13 19.14 20.98 -25.06
N ILE A 14 18.06 20.22 -24.95
CA ILE A 14 16.71 20.71 -25.25
C ILE A 14 16.24 21.49 -24.02
N VAL A 15 16.28 22.83 -24.08
CA VAL A 15 15.79 23.74 -23.04
C VAL A 15 14.60 24.49 -23.61
N GLY A 16 13.47 24.45 -22.93
CA GLY A 16 12.27 25.24 -23.26
C GLY A 16 10.99 24.61 -22.71
N ASP A 17 10.18 25.41 -22.02
CA ASP A 17 8.82 25.15 -21.55
C ASP A 17 8.49 23.75 -20.98
N THR A 18 8.43 23.69 -19.65
CA THR A 18 7.98 22.53 -18.86
C THR A 18 6.59 22.07 -19.31
N GLY A 19 6.48 20.81 -19.76
CA GLY A 19 5.22 20.16 -20.13
C GLY A 19 4.91 20.13 -21.64
N GLU A 20 5.66 20.86 -22.47
CA GLU A 20 5.45 20.87 -23.93
C GLU A 20 6.34 19.88 -24.67
N ILE A 21 7.57 19.68 -24.24
CA ILE A 21 8.54 18.84 -24.96
C ILE A 21 8.11 17.36 -24.94
N GLY A 22 7.65 16.86 -23.78
CA GLY A 22 7.15 15.49 -23.64
C GLY A 22 5.89 15.23 -24.47
N ARG A 23 5.17 16.27 -24.90
CA ARG A 23 3.98 16.18 -25.74
C ARG A 23 4.29 16.02 -27.23
N LEU A 24 5.43 16.57 -27.67
CA LEU A 24 5.85 16.55 -29.07
C LEU A 24 6.70 15.32 -29.42
N LEU A 25 7.24 14.64 -28.42
CA LEU A 25 7.98 13.39 -28.59
C LEU A 25 7.04 12.22 -28.90
N TYR A 26 7.01 11.82 -30.19
CA TYR A 26 6.34 10.61 -30.64
C TYR A 26 7.35 9.49 -30.85
N VAL A 27 7.25 8.43 -30.03
CA VAL A 27 8.04 7.21 -30.20
C VAL A 27 7.11 6.06 -30.58
N PRO A 28 7.23 5.47 -31.79
CA PRO A 28 6.28 4.49 -32.28
C PRO A 28 6.53 3.06 -31.79
N THR A 29 7.76 2.74 -31.37
CA THR A 29 8.14 1.37 -30.94
C THR A 29 9.16 1.42 -29.81
N LEU A 30 9.07 0.46 -28.88
CA LEU A 30 10.00 0.34 -27.76
C LEU A 30 11.33 -0.30 -28.18
N THR A 31 11.29 -1.30 -29.07
CA THR A 31 12.47 -2.03 -29.57
C THR A 31 13.47 -1.10 -30.24
N GLY A 32 14.65 -0.96 -29.63
CA GLY A 32 15.74 -0.10 -30.12
C GLY A 32 15.71 1.35 -29.62
N ASN A 33 14.65 1.78 -28.92
CA ASN A 33 14.52 3.14 -28.38
C ASN A 33 14.57 3.22 -26.85
N GLU A 34 14.77 2.09 -26.16
CA GLU A 34 14.80 2.00 -24.70
C GLU A 34 15.87 2.91 -24.07
N ASP A 35 17.09 2.87 -24.60
CA ASP A 35 18.20 3.70 -24.11
C ASP A 35 17.95 5.19 -24.37
N VAL A 36 17.28 5.52 -25.48
CA VAL A 36 16.94 6.91 -25.82
C VAL A 36 15.87 7.44 -24.87
N LEU A 37 14.81 6.67 -24.62
CA LEU A 37 13.75 7.02 -23.68
C LEU A 37 14.30 7.14 -22.25
N HIS A 38 15.17 6.22 -21.84
CA HIS A 38 15.83 6.27 -20.53
C HIS A 38 16.70 7.52 -20.38
N ASN A 39 17.53 7.84 -21.37
CA ASN A 39 18.38 9.03 -21.35
C ASN A 39 17.58 10.33 -21.40
N LEU A 40 16.45 10.37 -22.11
CA LEU A 40 15.55 11.51 -22.13
C LEU A 40 14.91 11.72 -20.76
N VAL A 41 14.36 10.68 -20.13
CA VAL A 41 13.81 10.75 -18.78
C VAL A 41 14.87 11.24 -17.78
N PHE A 42 16.10 10.72 -17.87
CA PHE A 42 17.20 11.14 -17.02
C PHE A 42 17.53 12.64 -17.21
N ASN A 43 17.62 13.11 -18.46
CA ASN A 43 17.89 14.51 -18.77
C ASN A 43 16.76 15.44 -18.32
N PHE A 44 15.49 15.07 -18.53
CA PHE A 44 14.34 15.87 -18.09
C PHE A 44 14.27 15.97 -16.57
N ARG A 45 14.55 14.88 -15.85
CA ARG A 45 14.65 14.90 -14.38
C ARG A 45 15.83 15.76 -13.90
N GLY A 46 16.99 15.66 -14.56
CA GLY A 46 18.16 16.50 -14.25
C GLY A 46 17.92 17.99 -14.48
N GLN A 47 16.97 18.34 -15.35
CA GLN A 47 16.54 19.71 -15.63
C GLN A 47 15.32 20.16 -14.81
N GLN A 48 14.89 19.38 -13.82
CA GLN A 48 13.69 19.64 -13.00
C GLN A 48 12.37 19.72 -13.81
N GLN A 49 12.35 19.20 -15.05
CA GLN A 49 11.15 19.10 -15.88
C GLN A 49 10.39 17.79 -15.57
N ILE A 50 9.86 17.69 -14.35
CA ILE A 50 9.26 16.46 -13.81
C ILE A 50 8.03 16.01 -14.62
N ILE A 51 7.25 16.97 -15.13
CA ILE A 51 6.04 16.69 -15.91
C ILE A 51 6.36 15.96 -17.22
N ASP A 52 7.39 16.41 -17.95
CA ASP A 52 7.83 15.79 -19.20
C ASP A 52 8.43 14.39 -18.97
N ALA A 53 9.18 14.22 -17.87
CA ALA A 53 9.72 12.93 -17.47
C ALA A 53 8.62 11.91 -17.15
N ASN A 54 7.59 12.31 -16.40
CA ASN A 54 6.46 11.42 -16.06
C ASN A 54 5.70 10.97 -17.32
N ARG A 55 5.51 11.89 -18.28
CA ARG A 55 4.84 11.58 -19.54
C ARG A 55 5.63 10.59 -20.40
N LEU A 56 6.94 10.75 -20.48
CA LEU A 56 7.79 9.82 -21.23
C LEU A 56 7.80 8.43 -20.59
N GLU A 57 7.83 8.36 -19.26
CA GLU A 57 7.68 7.10 -18.52
C GLU A 57 6.33 6.42 -18.85
N TYR A 58 5.23 7.17 -18.86
CA TYR A 58 3.93 6.66 -19.26
C TYR A 58 3.93 6.10 -20.70
N VAL A 59 4.55 6.81 -21.65
CA VAL A 59 4.66 6.36 -23.05
C VAL A 59 5.48 5.08 -23.17
N THR A 60 6.61 4.96 -22.45
CA THR A 60 7.38 3.69 -22.40
C THR A 60 6.50 2.53 -21.95
N GLU A 61 5.69 2.72 -20.92
CA GLU A 61 4.85 1.65 -20.37
C GLU A 61 3.67 1.30 -21.27
N TYR A 62 3.10 2.29 -21.95
CA TYR A 62 2.09 2.06 -22.99
C TYR A 62 2.65 1.21 -24.14
N LEU A 63 3.85 1.53 -24.64
CA LEU A 63 4.50 0.77 -25.71
C LEU A 63 4.88 -0.66 -25.27
N ARG A 64 5.31 -0.84 -24.00
CA ARG A 64 5.51 -2.18 -23.41
C ARG A 64 4.22 -3.00 -23.40
N LEU A 65 3.10 -2.38 -23.04
CA LEU A 65 1.78 -3.02 -23.04
C LEU A 65 1.42 -3.48 -24.46
N GLN A 66 1.64 -2.63 -25.47
CA GLN A 66 1.36 -2.96 -26.87
C GLN A 66 2.22 -4.15 -27.35
N GLN A 67 3.50 -4.22 -26.96
CA GLN A 67 4.36 -5.36 -27.25
C GLN A 67 3.90 -6.64 -26.53
N LEU A 68 3.53 -6.55 -25.26
CA LEU A 68 3.00 -7.68 -24.49
C LEU A 68 1.69 -8.21 -25.08
N HIS A 69 0.80 -7.31 -25.49
CA HIS A 69 -0.45 -7.63 -26.17
C HIS A 69 -0.19 -8.32 -27.52
N HIS A 70 0.82 -7.88 -28.26
CA HIS A 70 1.23 -8.53 -29.50
C HIS A 70 1.85 -9.92 -29.27
N CYS A 71 2.59 -10.15 -28.17
CA CYS A 71 3.06 -11.50 -27.77
C CYS A 71 1.90 -12.41 -27.36
N LEU A 72 0.87 -11.87 -26.70
CA LEU A 72 -0.30 -12.62 -26.24
C LEU A 72 -1.24 -13.05 -27.38
N LEU A 73 -1.42 -12.22 -28.40
CA LEU A 73 -2.26 -12.52 -29.57
C LEU A 73 -1.48 -13.15 -30.73
N GLY A 74 -0.14 -13.06 -30.71
CA GLY A 74 0.76 -13.62 -31.70
C GLY A 74 1.00 -15.12 -31.49
N LYS A 75 0.95 -15.88 -32.58
CA LYS A 75 1.10 -17.34 -32.65
C LYS A 75 2.58 -17.80 -32.46
N GLU A 76 3.33 -17.23 -31.53
CA GLU A 76 4.68 -17.67 -31.15
C GLU A 76 4.70 -18.18 -29.71
N SER A 77 4.17 -19.38 -29.53
CA SER A 77 3.80 -19.97 -28.24
C SER A 77 4.98 -20.42 -27.34
N ASN A 78 6.21 -20.50 -27.84
CA ASN A 78 7.29 -21.21 -27.14
C ASN A 78 8.30 -20.31 -26.41
N SER A 79 8.31 -19.00 -26.67
CA SER A 79 9.19 -18.02 -26.02
C SER A 79 8.46 -17.12 -25.01
N CYS A 80 7.13 -17.04 -25.07
CA CYS A 80 6.31 -16.11 -24.27
C CYS A 80 6.13 -16.57 -22.81
N LEU A 81 6.28 -17.86 -22.45
CA LEU A 81 6.23 -18.32 -21.05
C LEU A 81 7.62 -18.43 -20.39
N SER A 82 8.59 -17.64 -20.88
CA SER A 82 9.92 -17.54 -20.31
C SER A 82 9.87 -16.87 -18.93
N ARG A 83 10.81 -17.22 -18.03
CA ARG A 83 11.05 -16.49 -16.77
C ARG A 83 11.16 -14.98 -16.99
N ARG A 84 11.70 -14.55 -18.15
CA ARG A 84 11.80 -13.14 -18.55
C ARG A 84 10.44 -12.49 -18.81
N TRP A 85 9.48 -13.21 -19.38
CA TRP A 85 8.13 -12.67 -19.59
C TRP A 85 7.37 -12.52 -18.28
N VAL A 86 7.44 -13.50 -17.38
CA VAL A 86 6.82 -13.41 -16.05
C VAL A 86 7.41 -12.23 -15.26
N THR A 87 8.73 -12.04 -15.30
CA THR A 87 9.35 -10.86 -14.67
C THR A 87 8.88 -9.58 -15.32
N ASN A 88 8.84 -9.49 -16.66
CA ASN A 88 8.43 -8.26 -17.34
C ASN A 88 6.95 -7.93 -17.09
N ALA A 89 6.07 -8.94 -17.09
CA ALA A 89 4.67 -8.78 -16.75
C ALA A 89 4.47 -8.33 -15.29
N LEU A 90 5.24 -8.87 -14.34
CA LEU A 90 5.23 -8.43 -12.94
C LEU A 90 5.73 -7.00 -12.77
N HIS A 91 6.81 -6.61 -13.47
CA HIS A 91 7.31 -5.24 -13.45
C HIS A 91 6.27 -4.28 -14.03
N TRP A 92 5.67 -4.63 -15.17
CA TRP A 92 4.64 -3.84 -15.82
C TRP A 92 3.39 -3.68 -14.94
N LEU A 93 2.91 -4.77 -14.33
CA LEU A 93 1.76 -4.74 -13.42
C LEU A 93 2.08 -3.92 -12.18
N GLY A 94 3.25 -4.14 -11.56
CA GLY A 94 3.70 -3.38 -10.40
C GLY A 94 3.80 -1.88 -10.67
N LEU A 95 4.32 -1.50 -11.85
CA LEU A 95 4.46 -0.11 -12.24
C LEU A 95 3.10 0.50 -12.56
N SER A 96 2.24 -0.21 -13.30
CA SER A 96 0.85 0.21 -13.57
C SER A 96 0.05 0.42 -12.29
N LEU A 97 0.24 -0.48 -11.31
CA LEU A 97 -0.37 -0.39 -9.99
C LEU A 97 0.10 0.89 -9.27
N ILE A 98 1.41 1.14 -9.26
CA ILE A 98 1.98 2.34 -8.62
C ILE A 98 1.42 3.61 -9.29
N LEU A 99 1.40 3.68 -10.62
CA LEU A 99 0.89 4.86 -11.35
C LEU A 99 -0.59 5.07 -11.08
N LEU A 100 -1.40 4.01 -11.14
CA LEU A 100 -2.85 4.07 -10.91
C LEU A 100 -3.18 4.54 -9.47
N LEU A 101 -2.50 4.00 -8.46
CA LEU A 101 -2.75 4.34 -7.06
C LEU A 101 -2.13 5.67 -6.63
N SER A 102 -1.21 6.25 -7.42
CA SER A 102 -0.54 7.51 -7.09
C SER A 102 -0.86 8.67 -8.04
N ALA A 103 -1.69 8.45 -9.07
CA ALA A 103 -1.90 9.35 -10.21
C ALA A 103 -0.56 9.89 -10.74
N ASP A 104 0.28 8.97 -11.21
CA ASP A 104 1.66 9.24 -11.69
C ASP A 104 2.61 9.83 -10.64
N GLY A 105 2.25 9.73 -9.35
CA GLY A 105 2.99 10.30 -8.23
C GLY A 105 2.74 11.78 -8.02
N THR A 106 1.62 12.32 -8.51
CA THR A 106 1.31 13.76 -8.42
C THR A 106 0.31 14.09 -7.31
N SER A 107 -0.51 13.13 -6.89
CA SER A 107 -1.65 13.41 -6.01
C SER A 107 -1.52 12.79 -4.62
N PHE A 108 -1.28 13.66 -3.63
CA PHE A 108 -1.21 13.23 -2.24
C PHE A 108 -2.59 12.85 -1.67
N GLY A 109 -3.66 13.51 -2.15
CA GLY A 109 -5.04 13.24 -1.73
C GLY A 109 -5.52 11.83 -2.08
N LEU A 110 -5.10 11.28 -3.23
CA LEU A 110 -5.45 9.93 -3.66
C LEU A 110 -4.86 8.87 -2.71
N ILE A 111 -3.60 9.06 -2.32
CA ILE A 111 -2.89 8.15 -1.42
C ILE A 111 -3.53 8.16 -0.05
N PHE A 112 -3.86 9.34 0.47
CA PHE A 112 -4.61 9.41 1.72
C PHE A 112 -5.99 8.78 1.61
N GLY A 113 -6.70 8.93 0.49
CA GLY A 113 -7.98 8.24 0.24
C GLY A 113 -7.84 6.73 0.31
N VAL A 114 -6.89 6.18 -0.44
CA VAL A 114 -6.52 4.76 -0.44
C VAL A 114 -6.21 4.28 0.99
N GLY A 115 -5.37 5.03 1.72
CA GLY A 115 -4.97 4.70 3.08
C GLY A 115 -6.14 4.74 4.06
N MET A 116 -7.02 5.74 3.98
CA MET A 116 -8.21 5.85 4.83
C MET A 116 -9.16 4.67 4.64
N VAL A 117 -9.41 4.27 3.38
CA VAL A 117 -10.26 3.10 3.07
C VAL A 117 -9.64 1.82 3.63
N ALA A 118 -8.33 1.62 3.43
CA ALA A 118 -7.63 0.45 3.94
C ALA A 118 -7.65 0.38 5.47
N ILE A 119 -7.32 1.49 6.16
CA ILE A 119 -7.31 1.57 7.63
C ILE A 119 -8.72 1.31 8.18
N ALA A 120 -9.75 1.90 7.57
CA ALA A 120 -11.13 1.72 7.99
C ALA A 120 -11.60 0.28 7.81
N TYR A 121 -11.30 -0.34 6.68
CA TYR A 121 -11.62 -1.74 6.40
C TYR A 121 -11.00 -2.68 7.42
N PHE A 122 -9.69 -2.59 7.66
CA PHE A 122 -9.03 -3.46 8.63
C PHE A 122 -9.45 -3.17 10.08
N GLY A 123 -9.76 -1.91 10.42
CA GLY A 123 -10.31 -1.56 11.73
C GLY A 123 -11.65 -2.26 12.00
N LEU A 124 -12.57 -2.21 11.03
CA LEU A 124 -13.83 -2.96 11.09
C LEU A 124 -13.59 -4.48 11.17
N LEU A 125 -12.62 -4.98 10.39
CA LEU A 125 -12.29 -6.40 10.35
C LEU A 125 -11.78 -6.89 11.71
N PHE A 126 -10.86 -6.18 12.35
CA PHE A 126 -10.37 -6.56 13.68
C PHE A 126 -11.44 -6.44 14.75
N TRP A 127 -12.30 -5.41 14.67
CA TRP A 127 -13.46 -5.32 15.53
C TRP A 127 -14.39 -6.52 15.34
N LEU A 128 -14.65 -6.94 14.11
CA LEU A 128 -15.50 -8.11 13.82
C LEU A 128 -14.83 -9.40 14.31
N LEU A 129 -13.52 -9.55 14.12
CA LEU A 129 -12.78 -10.69 14.66
C LEU A 129 -12.85 -10.76 16.18
N ASP A 130 -12.66 -9.63 16.83
CA ASP A 130 -12.60 -9.58 18.28
C ASP A 130 -14.01 -9.68 18.88
N ARG A 131 -14.97 -8.89 18.38
CA ARG A 131 -16.31 -8.78 18.96
C ARG A 131 -17.31 -9.85 18.52
N TRP A 132 -17.10 -10.48 17.37
CA TRP A 132 -18.00 -11.52 16.87
C TRP A 132 -17.34 -12.89 17.01
N ARG A 133 -17.47 -13.51 18.20
CA ARG A 133 -16.65 -14.69 18.58
C ARG A 133 -17.40 -16.03 18.66
N ARG A 134 -18.63 -16.07 19.16
CA ARG A 134 -19.36 -17.32 19.40
C ARG A 134 -20.87 -17.11 19.47
N ARG A 135 -21.67 -17.98 18.83
CA ARG A 135 -23.15 -17.98 18.90
C ARG A 135 -23.71 -18.95 19.96
N TYR A 136 -22.97 -19.99 20.34
CA TYR A 136 -23.38 -21.01 21.33
C TYR A 136 -22.18 -21.55 22.15
N PRO A 137 -22.32 -21.83 23.45
CA PRO A 137 -23.57 -21.83 24.23
C PRO A 137 -24.00 -20.44 24.74
N GLN A 138 -23.07 -19.51 24.94
CA GLN A 138 -23.40 -18.10 25.22
C GLN A 138 -23.02 -17.22 24.01
N PRO A 139 -23.97 -16.46 23.45
CA PRO A 139 -23.69 -15.56 22.35
C PRO A 139 -22.84 -14.38 22.86
N ILE A 140 -21.58 -14.36 22.46
CA ILE A 140 -20.68 -13.23 22.69
C ILE A 140 -20.89 -12.28 21.51
N MET A 141 -21.87 -11.39 21.65
CA MET A 141 -22.22 -10.38 20.65
C MET A 141 -21.92 -8.96 21.16
N PRO A 142 -21.50 -8.04 20.27
CA PRO A 142 -21.27 -6.64 20.65
C PRO A 142 -22.56 -5.96 21.11
N THR A 143 -22.43 -5.03 22.03
CA THR A 143 -23.51 -4.15 22.47
C THR A 143 -24.01 -3.30 21.29
N TYR A 144 -25.32 -3.07 21.19
CA TYR A 144 -25.91 -2.28 20.10
C TYR A 144 -25.22 -0.92 19.90
N LEU A 145 -24.91 -0.21 21.00
CA LEU A 145 -24.20 1.07 20.93
C LEU A 145 -22.82 0.94 20.29
N GLU A 146 -22.04 -0.07 20.66
CA GLU A 146 -20.71 -0.31 20.05
C GLU A 146 -20.83 -0.61 18.56
N THR A 147 -21.85 -1.39 18.15
CA THR A 147 -22.09 -1.67 16.72
C THR A 147 -22.43 -0.41 15.94
N VAL A 148 -23.27 0.47 16.50
CA VAL A 148 -23.65 1.73 15.85
C VAL A 148 -22.47 2.66 15.73
N TYR A 149 -21.68 2.83 16.79
CA TYR A 149 -20.48 3.68 16.75
C TYR A 149 -19.45 3.14 15.77
N MET A 150 -19.17 1.83 15.79
CA MET A 150 -18.18 1.23 14.91
C MET A 150 -18.60 1.25 13.43
N LEU A 151 -19.85 0.91 13.13
CA LEU A 151 -20.37 0.96 11.75
C LEU A 151 -20.50 2.40 11.27
N GLY A 152 -20.93 3.32 12.13
CA GLY A 152 -21.03 4.74 11.84
C GLY A 152 -19.67 5.37 11.53
N SER A 153 -18.64 5.11 12.35
CA SER A 153 -17.29 5.59 12.11
C SER A 153 -16.66 4.95 10.87
N PHE A 154 -16.92 3.67 10.63
CA PHE A 154 -16.43 2.97 9.44
C PHE A 154 -17.02 3.57 8.18
N ALA A 155 -18.34 3.79 8.15
CA ALA A 155 -19.02 4.42 7.04
C ALA A 155 -18.49 5.84 6.83
N PHE A 156 -18.34 6.63 7.90
CA PHE A 156 -17.84 8.00 7.81
C PHE A 156 -16.43 8.09 7.22
N ILE A 157 -15.46 7.34 7.76
CA ILE A 157 -14.06 7.35 7.29
C ILE A 157 -13.97 6.79 5.87
N SER A 158 -14.71 5.72 5.56
CA SER A 158 -14.72 5.12 4.22
C SER A 158 -15.35 6.07 3.19
N CYS A 159 -16.43 6.79 3.54
CA CYS A 159 -17.04 7.79 2.69
C CYS A 159 -16.06 8.92 2.39
N ILE A 160 -15.35 9.44 3.39
CA ILE A 160 -14.31 10.46 3.17
C ILE A 160 -13.23 9.92 2.22
N GLY A 161 -12.73 8.72 2.47
CA GLY A 161 -11.71 8.10 1.62
C GLY A 161 -12.16 7.83 0.19
N ILE A 162 -13.41 7.41 0.00
CA ILE A 162 -13.99 7.22 -1.34
C ILE A 162 -14.18 8.57 -2.03
N ILE A 163 -14.71 9.58 -1.35
CA ILE A 163 -14.88 10.93 -1.90
C ILE A 163 -13.54 11.50 -2.36
N THR A 164 -12.47 11.35 -1.58
CA THR A 164 -11.14 11.83 -1.98
C THR A 164 -10.57 11.06 -3.17
N ILE A 165 -10.83 9.75 -3.28
CA ILE A 165 -10.47 8.96 -4.48
C ILE A 165 -11.23 9.49 -5.71
N PHE A 166 -12.54 9.72 -5.60
CA PHE A 166 -13.34 10.25 -6.70
C PHE A 166 -12.96 11.67 -7.11
N SER A 167 -12.57 12.53 -6.16
CA SER A 167 -12.20 13.91 -6.47
C SER A 167 -10.81 14.04 -7.08
N THR A 168 -9.94 13.03 -6.92
CA THR A 168 -8.51 13.14 -7.22
C THR A 168 -8.04 12.17 -8.30
N SER A 169 -8.72 11.03 -8.49
CA SER A 169 -8.35 10.02 -9.47
C SER A 169 -8.88 10.35 -10.87
N GLU A 170 -8.04 10.17 -11.89
CA GLU A 170 -8.49 10.23 -13.30
C GLU A 170 -9.45 9.07 -13.65
N GLN A 171 -9.30 7.92 -13.00
CA GLN A 171 -10.06 6.70 -13.25
C GLN A 171 -10.53 6.07 -11.91
N PRO A 172 -11.52 6.66 -11.22
CA PRO A 172 -11.91 6.27 -9.87
C PRO A 172 -12.48 4.84 -9.79
N GLY A 173 -13.15 4.37 -10.86
CA GLY A 173 -13.68 3.01 -10.90
C GLY A 173 -12.59 1.94 -10.88
N LEU A 174 -11.50 2.16 -11.62
CA LEU A 174 -10.38 1.21 -11.69
C LEU A 174 -9.53 1.25 -10.42
N THR A 175 -9.33 2.42 -9.81
CA THR A 175 -8.63 2.50 -8.51
C THR A 175 -9.41 1.75 -7.43
N LEU A 176 -10.74 1.92 -7.35
CA LEU A 176 -11.57 1.18 -6.40
C LEU A 176 -11.58 -0.32 -6.67
N LEU A 177 -11.67 -0.74 -7.94
CA LEU A 177 -11.60 -2.16 -8.31
C LEU A 177 -10.26 -2.75 -7.88
N CYS A 178 -9.16 -2.04 -8.15
CA CYS A 178 -7.83 -2.46 -7.76
C CYS A 178 -7.68 -2.56 -6.23
N LEU A 179 -8.20 -1.58 -5.49
CA LEU A 179 -8.25 -1.64 -4.03
C LEU A 179 -9.09 -2.81 -3.55
N GLY A 180 -10.23 -3.11 -4.19
CA GLY A 180 -11.06 -4.25 -3.86
C GLY A 180 -10.33 -5.58 -4.07
N ILE A 181 -9.62 -5.75 -5.20
CA ILE A 181 -8.83 -6.95 -5.49
C ILE A 181 -7.70 -7.12 -4.48
N ILE A 182 -7.10 -6.04 -4.00
CA ILE A 182 -6.03 -6.13 -3.00
C ILE A 182 -6.63 -6.38 -1.61
N LEU A 183 -7.59 -5.58 -1.17
CA LEU A 183 -8.03 -5.56 0.23
C LEU A 183 -9.02 -6.68 0.59
N LEU A 184 -9.85 -7.18 -0.33
CA LEU A 184 -10.97 -8.06 0.01
C LEU A 184 -10.66 -9.57 0.00
N PRO A 185 -10.02 -10.16 -1.03
CA PRO A 185 -10.09 -11.60 -1.23
C PRO A 185 -9.37 -12.38 -0.15
N MET A 186 -8.16 -11.95 0.23
CA MET A 186 -7.35 -12.67 1.22
C MET A 186 -7.96 -12.54 2.63
N PRO A 187 -8.29 -11.33 3.14
CA PRO A 187 -8.86 -11.19 4.48
C PRO A 187 -10.23 -11.86 4.64
N LEU A 188 -11.09 -11.81 3.63
CA LEU A 188 -12.39 -12.49 3.66
C LEU A 188 -12.25 -14.01 3.64
N LEU A 189 -11.30 -14.55 2.88
CA LEU A 189 -11.02 -15.99 2.86
C LEU A 189 -10.53 -16.47 4.22
N LEU A 190 -9.62 -15.73 4.87
CA LEU A 190 -9.16 -16.04 6.22
C LEU A 190 -10.30 -15.97 7.25
N LEU A 191 -11.15 -14.94 7.17
CA LEU A 191 -12.34 -14.82 8.01
C LEU A 191 -13.29 -16.01 7.83
N TRP A 192 -13.57 -16.37 6.58
CA TRP A 192 -14.43 -17.49 6.23
C TRP A 192 -13.89 -18.80 6.81
N GLN A 193 -12.60 -19.08 6.62
CA GLN A 193 -11.93 -20.25 7.20
C GLN A 193 -12.00 -20.25 8.73
N LEU A 194 -11.76 -19.10 9.37
CA LEU A 194 -11.82 -18.96 10.82
C LEU A 194 -13.23 -19.26 11.37
N TYR A 195 -14.28 -18.84 10.67
CA TYR A 195 -15.66 -19.12 11.07
C TYR A 195 -16.08 -20.56 10.79
N GLN A 196 -15.57 -21.20 9.73
CA GLN A 196 -15.83 -22.60 9.45
C GLN A 196 -15.16 -23.55 10.44
N GLN A 197 -13.89 -23.29 10.81
CA GLN A 197 -13.11 -24.19 11.66
C GLN A 197 -13.63 -24.23 13.11
N GLY A 198 -14.44 -23.26 13.53
CA GLY A 198 -14.85 -23.12 14.93
C GLY A 198 -13.68 -22.66 15.81
N ARG A 199 -13.92 -21.66 16.65
CA ARG A 199 -12.85 -21.04 17.45
C ARG A 199 -12.61 -21.83 18.73
N TYR A 200 -11.73 -22.83 18.67
CA TYR A 200 -11.33 -23.65 19.82
C TYR A 200 -10.09 -23.08 20.50
N HIS A 201 -10.28 -22.12 21.40
CA HIS A 201 -9.23 -21.69 22.33
C HIS A 201 -9.78 -21.60 23.75
N ASN A 202 -8.96 -22.05 24.71
CA ASN A 202 -9.37 -22.17 26.12
C ASN A 202 -9.63 -20.83 26.82
N LEU A 203 -9.14 -19.72 26.25
CA LEU A 203 -9.35 -18.36 26.75
C LEU A 203 -10.50 -17.70 26.00
N ILE A 204 -11.73 -17.85 26.51
CA ILE A 204 -12.95 -17.32 25.90
C ILE A 204 -13.26 -15.91 26.42
N ASP A 205 -12.89 -15.61 27.67
CA ASP A 205 -13.28 -14.38 28.38
C ASP A 205 -12.32 -13.20 28.15
N VAL A 206 -11.30 -13.39 27.31
CA VAL A 206 -10.22 -12.42 27.06
C VAL A 206 -10.13 -12.11 25.57
N THR A 207 -9.93 -10.84 25.22
CA THR A 207 -9.78 -10.39 23.83
C THR A 207 -8.51 -10.93 23.17
N TYR A 208 -8.44 -10.90 21.83
CA TYR A 208 -7.21 -11.25 21.12
C TYR A 208 -6.12 -10.18 21.23
N PHE A 209 -6.46 -9.06 21.86
CA PHE A 209 -5.59 -7.93 22.05
C PHE A 209 -5.15 -7.83 23.51
N VAL A 210 -4.02 -7.17 23.71
CA VAL A 210 -3.43 -6.93 25.01
C VAL A 210 -3.12 -5.46 25.12
N GLU A 211 -3.44 -4.87 26.26
CA GLU A 211 -3.16 -3.47 26.56
C GLU A 211 -1.75 -3.34 27.11
N ASP A 212 -0.99 -2.38 26.59
CA ASP A 212 0.32 -2.02 27.13
C ASP A 212 0.12 -1.08 28.33
N GLY A 213 0.34 -1.58 29.55
CA GLY A 213 0.14 -0.83 30.80
C GLY A 213 1.21 0.24 31.08
N GLY A 214 2.08 0.56 30.10
CA GLY A 214 3.02 1.66 30.24
C GLY A 214 2.47 3.02 29.84
N VAL A 215 3.32 4.04 29.89
CA VAL A 215 2.96 5.39 29.47
C VAL A 215 2.71 5.40 27.96
N ARG A 216 1.61 6.05 27.54
CA ARG A 216 1.31 6.33 26.14
C ARG A 216 2.49 7.05 25.48
N GLN A 217 3.13 6.39 24.53
CA GLN A 217 4.25 6.93 23.79
C GLN A 217 3.98 6.75 22.30
N LEU A 218 4.13 7.84 21.57
CA LEU A 218 4.10 7.82 20.12
C LEU A 218 5.40 7.19 19.62
N GLN A 219 5.29 6.05 18.93
CA GLN A 219 6.43 5.26 18.50
C GLN A 219 6.43 5.07 16.98
N LEU A 220 7.62 5.16 16.39
CA LEU A 220 7.89 4.79 15.00
C LEU A 220 8.28 3.30 14.94
N LEU A 221 7.34 2.45 14.52
CA LEU A 221 7.51 1.00 14.39
C LEU A 221 8.05 0.62 13.00
N ILE A 222 9.20 1.18 12.61
CA ILE A 222 9.70 1.08 11.22
C ILE A 222 10.09 -0.37 10.83
N ALA A 223 10.45 -1.25 11.79
CA ALA A 223 11.13 -2.51 11.46
C ALA A 223 10.52 -3.80 12.02
N ARG A 224 9.59 -3.77 12.99
CA ARG A 224 9.08 -5.00 13.62
C ARG A 224 7.61 -4.89 13.96
N LEU A 225 6.86 -5.96 13.72
CA LEU A 225 5.56 -6.14 14.36
C LEU A 225 5.77 -5.99 15.88
N PRO A 226 4.86 -5.36 16.64
CA PRO A 226 5.03 -5.19 18.08
C PRO A 226 5.01 -6.57 18.78
N ILE A 227 6.18 -7.20 18.89
CA ILE A 227 6.33 -8.54 19.50
C ILE A 227 6.31 -8.40 21.01
N ILE A 228 5.54 -9.25 21.68
CA ILE A 228 5.55 -9.37 23.13
C ILE A 228 6.89 -10.03 23.53
N PRO A 229 7.62 -9.49 24.52
CA PRO A 229 8.87 -10.06 24.98
C PRO A 229 8.67 -11.50 25.47
N ARG A 230 9.64 -12.37 25.18
CA ARG A 230 9.61 -13.78 25.58
C ARG A 230 9.71 -13.97 27.09
N PHE A 231 10.46 -13.09 27.76
CA PHE A 231 10.74 -13.20 29.19
C PHE A 231 9.52 -12.80 30.04
N PRO A 232 9.09 -13.64 31.00
CA PRO A 232 7.90 -13.39 31.83
C PRO A 232 7.90 -12.04 32.54
N PHE A 233 9.06 -11.59 33.04
CA PHE A 233 9.19 -10.32 33.76
C PHE A 233 8.73 -9.09 32.94
N PHE A 234 8.94 -9.10 31.63
CA PHE A 234 8.47 -8.01 30.76
C PHE A 234 7.05 -8.22 30.24
N ARG A 235 6.45 -9.39 30.50
CA ARG A 235 5.06 -9.70 30.11
C ARG A 235 4.04 -9.12 31.08
N ASP A 236 4.41 -8.89 32.33
CA ASP A 236 3.51 -8.36 33.35
C ASP A 236 2.97 -6.96 33.03
N ARG A 237 3.66 -6.23 32.13
CA ARG A 237 3.21 -4.95 31.58
C ARG A 237 2.04 -5.09 30.60
N TYR A 238 1.86 -6.25 29.98
CA TYR A 238 0.85 -6.49 28.95
C TYR A 238 -0.38 -7.14 29.58
N LEU A 239 -1.44 -6.34 29.76
CA LEU A 239 -2.64 -6.74 30.48
C LEU A 239 -3.71 -7.31 29.51
N PRO A 240 -4.16 -8.56 29.71
CA PRO A 240 -5.23 -9.12 28.90
C PRO A 240 -6.52 -8.30 29.12
N ILE A 241 -7.13 -7.85 28.02
CA ILE A 241 -8.37 -7.09 28.12
C ILE A 241 -9.51 -8.08 28.31
N LEU A 242 -10.22 -7.93 29.42
CA LEU A 242 -11.43 -8.70 29.69
C LEU A 242 -12.50 -8.35 28.67
N TRP A 243 -13.17 -9.37 28.16
CA TRP A 243 -14.21 -9.23 27.15
C TRP A 243 -15.34 -8.26 27.57
N GLU A 244 -15.82 -8.41 28.81
CA GLU A 244 -16.93 -7.64 29.38
C GLU A 244 -16.57 -6.17 29.65
N ARG A 245 -15.27 -5.87 29.72
CA ARG A 245 -14.83 -4.49 29.96
C ARG A 245 -15.11 -3.66 28.72
N HIS A 246 -15.90 -2.61 28.91
CA HIS A 246 -16.15 -1.63 27.86
C HIS A 246 -14.83 -0.96 27.48
N TRP A 247 -14.48 -1.07 26.20
CA TRP A 247 -13.22 -0.59 25.65
C TRP A 247 -13.55 0.27 24.43
N ASN A 248 -12.79 1.36 24.26
CA ASN A 248 -13.07 2.34 23.21
C ASN A 248 -12.95 1.73 21.82
N TRP A 249 -13.95 1.90 20.95
CA TRP A 249 -13.93 1.39 19.58
C TRP A 249 -12.82 2.03 18.72
N LEU A 250 -12.38 3.25 19.04
CA LEU A 250 -11.30 3.96 18.32
C LEU A 250 -9.97 3.20 18.33
N ASN A 251 -9.76 2.37 19.34
CA ASN A 251 -8.57 1.56 19.52
C ASN A 251 -8.39 0.53 18.38
N TYR A 252 -9.47 0.04 17.75
CA TYR A 252 -9.33 -0.83 16.57
C TYR A 252 -8.79 -0.06 15.35
N TYR A 253 -9.13 1.23 15.22
CA TYR A 253 -8.56 2.10 14.20
C TYR A 253 -7.11 2.46 14.52
N ASP A 254 -6.78 2.73 15.78
CA ASP A 254 -5.40 2.99 16.19
C ASP A 254 -4.50 1.77 15.92
N PHE A 255 -4.94 0.56 16.28
CA PHE A 255 -4.21 -0.67 15.92
C PHE A 255 -4.04 -0.82 14.39
N SER A 256 -5.10 -0.58 13.61
CA SER A 256 -5.05 -0.64 12.15
C SER A 256 -4.10 0.41 11.56
N LEU A 257 -4.14 1.64 12.07
CA LEU A 257 -3.30 2.76 11.66
C LEU A 257 -1.84 2.48 12.00
N ASN A 258 -1.56 2.02 13.22
CA ASN A 258 -0.23 1.60 13.66
C ASN A 258 0.34 0.51 12.76
N ASN A 259 -0.47 -0.48 12.41
CA ASN A 259 -0.03 -1.60 11.58
C ASN A 259 0.21 -1.19 10.12
N PHE A 260 -0.57 -0.22 9.62
CA PHE A 260 -0.51 0.25 8.24
C PHE A 260 0.56 1.33 8.01
N LEU A 261 0.59 2.38 8.83
CA LEU A 261 1.53 3.50 8.73
C LEU A 261 2.82 3.30 9.53
N LYS A 262 2.90 2.26 10.37
CA LYS A 262 4.04 2.00 11.26
C LYS A 262 4.31 3.16 12.23
N PHE A 263 3.30 3.97 12.48
CA PHE A 263 3.36 5.19 13.28
C PHE A 263 2.09 5.30 14.10
N GLY A 264 2.21 5.54 15.40
CA GLY A 264 1.09 5.92 16.26
C GLY A 264 1.28 5.45 17.70
N PHE A 265 0.17 5.27 18.42
CA PHE A 265 0.17 5.01 19.85
C PHE A 265 0.25 3.52 20.13
N ASN A 266 1.31 3.10 20.82
CA ASN A 266 1.52 1.68 21.12
C ASN A 266 0.70 1.21 22.34
N ASP A 267 -0.59 1.49 22.34
CA ASP A 267 -1.49 1.15 23.45
C ASP A 267 -1.92 -0.33 23.38
N ILE A 268 -1.92 -0.91 22.17
CA ILE A 268 -2.62 -2.15 21.88
C ILE A 268 -1.73 -3.06 21.04
N ARG A 269 -1.65 -4.32 21.45
CA ARG A 269 -0.87 -5.32 20.72
C ARG A 269 -1.66 -6.61 20.55
N LEU A 270 -1.26 -7.36 19.53
CA LEU A 270 -1.80 -8.70 19.31
C LEU A 270 -1.25 -9.65 20.38
N ARG A 271 -2.12 -10.47 20.96
CA ARG A 271 -1.76 -11.48 21.96
C ARG A 271 -0.93 -12.61 21.34
N ASP A 272 0.17 -12.98 21.99
CA ASP A 272 1.06 -14.06 21.51
C ASP A 272 0.58 -15.46 21.96
N GLN A 273 -0.17 -15.54 23.06
CA GLN A 273 -0.65 -16.81 23.63
C GLN A 273 -2.04 -17.20 23.14
N HIS A 274 -2.24 -18.48 22.84
CA HIS A 274 -3.54 -19.06 22.45
C HIS A 274 -4.27 -18.23 21.38
N LEU A 275 -3.50 -17.73 20.41
CA LEU A 275 -4.01 -16.99 19.26
C LEU A 275 -4.08 -17.94 18.05
N PRO A 276 -5.23 -18.03 17.36
CA PRO A 276 -5.32 -18.76 16.10
C PRO A 276 -4.33 -18.20 15.08
N GLY A 277 -3.56 -19.08 14.43
CA GLY A 277 -2.59 -18.67 13.40
C GLY A 277 -3.21 -17.85 12.27
N ILE A 278 -4.50 -18.06 11.98
CA ILE A 278 -5.27 -17.29 10.98
C ILE A 278 -5.33 -15.80 11.32
N ILE A 279 -5.50 -15.44 12.60
CA ILE A 279 -5.53 -14.04 13.03
C ILE A 279 -4.13 -13.43 12.88
N THR A 280 -3.10 -14.17 13.26
CA THR A 280 -1.70 -13.76 13.06
C THR A 280 -1.40 -13.51 11.58
N THR A 281 -1.81 -14.41 10.68
CA THR A 281 -1.61 -14.23 9.23
C THR A 281 -2.33 -13.00 8.68
N LEU A 282 -3.51 -12.68 9.22
CA LEU A 282 -4.23 -11.47 8.82
C LEU A 282 -3.50 -10.19 9.24
N VAL A 283 -3.01 -10.14 10.49
CA VAL A 283 -2.26 -8.98 10.98
C VAL A 283 -0.97 -8.78 10.19
N TRP A 284 -0.26 -9.87 9.87
CA TRP A 284 0.92 -9.82 9.00
C TRP A 284 0.59 -9.35 7.59
N TYR A 285 -0.54 -9.77 7.04
CA TYR A 285 -0.97 -9.32 5.74
C TYR A 285 -1.18 -7.81 5.67
N GLN A 286 -1.90 -7.24 6.64
CA GLN A 286 -2.05 -5.79 6.72
C GLN A 286 -0.70 -5.10 6.91
N TRP A 287 0.20 -5.64 7.74
CA TRP A 287 1.54 -5.08 7.93
C TRP A 287 2.36 -5.04 6.63
N SER A 288 2.30 -6.12 5.85
CA SER A 288 2.93 -6.20 4.53
C SER A 288 2.32 -5.20 3.54
N LEU A 289 1.00 -5.03 3.54
CA LEU A 289 0.33 -3.97 2.78
C LEU A 289 0.76 -2.58 3.23
N GLY A 290 0.98 -2.37 4.54
CA GLY A 290 1.51 -1.13 5.09
C GLY A 290 2.89 -0.77 4.55
N ILE A 291 3.78 -1.75 4.33
CA ILE A 291 5.07 -1.51 3.65
C ILE A 291 4.86 -1.00 2.24
N LEU A 292 3.99 -1.66 1.47
CA LEU A 292 3.69 -1.26 0.10
C LEU A 292 3.10 0.16 0.07
N TYR A 293 2.21 0.47 1.01
CA TYR A 293 1.64 1.80 1.16
C TYR A 293 2.70 2.86 1.51
N ILE A 294 3.60 2.59 2.45
CA ILE A 294 4.69 3.51 2.79
C ILE A 294 5.62 3.71 1.60
N ALA A 295 5.95 2.65 0.86
CA ALA A 295 6.73 2.76 -0.37
C ALA A 295 6.03 3.66 -1.40
N LEU A 296 4.71 3.51 -1.55
CA LEU A 296 3.89 4.35 -2.42
C LEU A 296 3.81 5.81 -1.93
N LEU A 297 3.69 6.03 -0.62
CA LEU A 297 3.72 7.36 -0.02
C LEU A 297 5.08 8.04 -0.26
N LEU A 298 6.18 7.34 0.00
CA LEU A 298 7.53 7.85 -0.22
C LEU A 298 7.81 8.11 -1.70
N TRP A 299 7.32 7.24 -2.59
CA TRP A 299 7.39 7.42 -4.03
C TRP A 299 6.74 8.73 -4.47
N THR A 300 5.52 8.99 -4.00
CA THR A 300 4.80 10.22 -4.33
C THR A 300 5.40 11.44 -3.65
N LEU A 301 5.86 11.31 -2.41
CA LEU A 301 6.54 12.38 -1.69
C LEU A 301 7.85 12.79 -2.38
N SER A 302 8.57 11.81 -2.93
CA SER A 302 9.78 12.05 -3.75
C SER A 302 9.50 12.78 -5.06
N ARG A 303 8.31 12.61 -5.65
CA ARG A 303 7.91 13.25 -6.92
C ARG A 303 7.24 14.61 -6.72
N THR A 304 6.67 14.85 -5.53
CA THR A 304 5.93 16.08 -5.20
C THR A 304 6.79 17.13 -4.51
N ILE A 305 7.77 16.74 -3.69
CA ILE A 305 8.65 17.68 -2.98
C ILE A 305 9.96 17.85 -3.77
N PRO A 306 10.18 18.99 -4.44
CA PRO A 306 11.38 19.21 -5.27
C PRO A 306 12.70 19.11 -4.49
N GLY A 307 12.68 19.38 -3.17
CA GLY A 307 13.86 19.33 -2.29
C GLY A 307 14.28 17.94 -1.81
N LEU A 308 13.38 16.95 -1.76
CA LEU A 308 13.75 15.60 -1.29
C LEU A 308 14.65 14.87 -2.31
N ASN A 309 14.46 15.19 -3.59
CA ASN A 309 15.29 14.69 -4.68
C ASN A 309 16.77 15.13 -4.51
N LEU A 310 17.02 16.30 -3.92
CA LEU A 310 18.38 16.81 -3.72
C LEU A 310 19.20 16.00 -2.69
N LEU A 311 18.53 15.43 -1.68
CA LEU A 311 19.17 14.63 -0.62
C LEU A 311 19.55 13.22 -1.10
N ILE A 312 18.83 12.67 -2.07
CA ILE A 312 19.13 11.37 -2.68
C ILE A 312 20.29 11.48 -3.69
N TYR A 313 20.55 12.68 -4.23
CA TYR A 313 21.62 12.95 -5.20
C TYR A 313 22.84 13.68 -4.63
N LEU A 314 22.86 13.99 -3.33
CA LEU A 314 24.09 14.37 -2.62
C LEU A 314 24.97 13.13 -2.47
N LYS A 315 25.75 12.84 -3.52
CA LYS A 315 26.85 11.88 -3.50
C LYS A 315 28.18 12.62 -3.62
#